data_AF-A0A2D7WDJ2-F1
#
_entry.id   AF-A0A2D7WDJ2-F1
#
_cell.length_a   1.000
_cell.length_b   1.000
_cell.length_c   1.000
_cell.angle_alpha   90.00
_cell.angle_beta   90.00
_cell.angle_gamma   90.00
#
_symmetry.space_group_name_H-M   'P 1'
#
loop_
_entity.id
_entity.type
_entity.pdbx_description
1 polymer ?
#
loop_
_entity_poly.entity_id
_entity_poly.type
_entity_poly.pdbx_seq_one_letter_code
_entity_poly.pdbx_strand_id
1 'polypeptide(L)'
;MIRSATLAVLIAAVCSACVMAPNYRGGRTPVEQGGQRVASLETALADALIQIEKLKARDGGSVLSAMPPDAQTGACYARMLLPPKFIDREATRVVKESSEKLEMQPAKTEWREEKVVVSEAYTQLKVVPATYKWVEEKTQVLPARVRQELVSEAEYETVTEKILSKPAESVWRPGRGAVEKIDEDSGEILHLVEVPAKYRRVERQVLKRPAVYRRVVEPAVFETVKKRVIDKPEHTIEVKVPATTKTVRVQHVVEPAKVKRIKVPAVYERYSYREKIADETLVWRQILCKRDASEARIRNVQRALNERGFDAGYADGILGKRTRTAIHRFQQEKGLATGRLSVETLDALDIAAP
;
A
#
# COMPACT_ATOMS: atom_id res chain seq x y z
N MET A 1 -43.39 -37.54 -41.14
CA MET A 1 -44.58 -37.20 -41.96
C MET A 1 -45.17 -35.93 -41.35
N ILE A 2 -44.87 -34.73 -41.87
CA ILE A 2 -45.63 -34.00 -42.93
C ILE A 2 -47.05 -33.68 -42.38
N ARG A 3 -47.54 -32.45 -42.17
CA ARG A 3 -47.52 -31.16 -42.89
C ARG A 3 -48.06 -30.08 -41.91
N SER A 4 -47.47 -28.88 -41.81
CA SER A 4 -47.76 -27.64 -42.59
C SER A 4 -49.12 -26.98 -42.34
N ALA A 5 -49.12 -25.66 -42.05
CA ALA A 5 -49.91 -24.59 -42.71
C ALA A 5 -49.88 -23.28 -41.88
N THR A 6 -49.13 -22.24 -42.30
CA THR A 6 -49.54 -20.99 -43.04
C THR A 6 -49.93 -19.80 -42.13
N LEU A 7 -49.11 -18.72 -42.14
CA LEU A 7 -49.30 -17.40 -42.79
C LEU A 7 -50.40 -16.53 -42.15
N ALA A 8 -50.08 -15.46 -41.40
CA ALA A 8 -49.70 -14.09 -41.82
C ALA A 8 -50.91 -13.12 -41.82
N VAL A 9 -50.77 -11.94 -41.18
CA VAL A 9 -51.26 -10.59 -41.61
C VAL A 9 -50.94 -9.51 -40.53
N LEU A 10 -50.01 -8.62 -40.91
CA LEU A 10 -49.93 -7.15 -40.85
C LEU A 10 -50.82 -6.24 -39.94
N ILE A 11 -50.10 -5.25 -39.36
CA ILE A 11 -50.40 -3.81 -39.09
C ILE A 11 -51.24 -3.43 -37.85
N ALA A 12 -50.62 -2.70 -36.91
CA ALA A 12 -50.91 -1.28 -36.65
C ALA A 12 -50.11 -0.75 -35.44
N ALA A 13 -49.49 0.42 -35.63
CA ALA A 13 -48.81 1.20 -34.60
C ALA A 13 -49.82 1.80 -33.60
N VAL A 14 -49.47 1.78 -32.31
CA VAL A 14 -50.05 2.68 -31.30
C VAL A 14 -48.93 3.26 -30.47
N CYS A 15 -48.74 4.57 -30.59
CA CYS A 15 -47.97 5.41 -29.69
C CYS A 15 -48.45 5.24 -28.24
N SER A 16 -47.53 4.95 -27.32
CA SER A 16 -47.73 5.29 -25.92
C SER A 16 -46.42 5.26 -25.12
N ALA A 17 -46.45 6.05 -24.05
CA ALA A 17 -45.48 6.18 -22.96
C ALA A 17 -44.40 7.26 -23.10
N CYS A 18 -44.73 8.39 -22.47
CA CYS A 18 -43.82 9.37 -21.91
C CYS A 18 -42.85 8.77 -20.87
N VAL A 19 -41.82 9.56 -20.58
CA VAL A 19 -40.97 9.58 -19.37
C VAL A 19 -39.83 8.56 -19.30
N MET A 20 -38.64 9.00 -19.71
CA MET A 20 -37.41 8.67 -18.98
C MET A 20 -36.62 9.96 -18.72
N ALA A 21 -36.47 10.28 -17.44
CA ALA A 21 -35.64 11.36 -16.94
C ALA A 21 -34.16 11.13 -17.33
N PRO A 22 -33.40 12.17 -17.70
CA PRO A 22 -31.95 12.05 -17.69
C PRO A 22 -31.47 12.12 -16.24
N ASN A 23 -31.06 10.96 -15.71
CA ASN A 23 -30.19 10.89 -14.54
C ASN A 23 -28.89 11.65 -14.87
N TYR A 24 -28.72 12.83 -14.29
CA TYR A 24 -27.42 13.50 -14.22
C TYR A 24 -26.47 12.62 -13.40
N ARG A 25 -25.69 11.78 -14.08
CA ARG A 25 -24.46 11.22 -13.55
C ARG A 25 -23.50 12.39 -13.31
N GLY A 26 -23.17 12.63 -12.04
CA GLY A 26 -22.10 13.54 -11.65
C GLY A 26 -20.82 13.18 -12.40
N GLY A 27 -20.41 14.05 -13.33
CA GLY A 27 -19.11 13.97 -13.96
C GLY A 27 -18.05 14.22 -12.90
N ARG A 28 -17.23 13.22 -12.62
CA ARG A 28 -15.98 13.39 -11.86
C ARG A 28 -15.15 14.47 -12.55
N THR A 29 -14.64 15.41 -11.75
CA THR A 29 -13.81 16.50 -12.24
C THR A 29 -12.51 15.95 -12.85
N PRO A 30 -11.89 16.65 -13.82
CA PRO A 30 -10.68 16.18 -14.52
C PRO A 30 -9.47 15.88 -13.61
N VAL A 31 -9.50 16.35 -12.37
CA VAL A 31 -8.43 16.19 -11.37
C VAL A 31 -8.35 14.74 -10.84
N GLU A 32 -9.47 14.03 -10.69
CA GLU A 32 -9.47 12.65 -10.20
C GLU A 32 -8.89 11.65 -11.23
N GLN A 33 -9.06 11.90 -12.53
CA GLN A 33 -8.47 11.05 -13.58
C GLN A 33 -6.95 11.19 -13.67
N GLY A 34 -6.40 12.35 -13.30
CA GLY A 34 -4.95 12.57 -13.23
C GLY A 34 -4.30 11.78 -12.10
N GLY A 35 -4.90 11.79 -10.90
CA GLY A 35 -4.40 11.06 -9.74
C GLY A 35 -4.40 9.53 -9.95
N GLN A 36 -5.43 8.99 -10.61
CA GLN A 36 -5.49 7.56 -10.95
C GLN A 36 -4.43 7.14 -11.96
N ARG A 37 -4.11 8.01 -12.94
CA ARG A 37 -3.03 7.76 -13.91
C ARG A 37 -1.66 7.82 -13.25
N VAL A 38 -1.42 8.79 -12.38
CA VAL A 38 -0.16 8.90 -11.63
C VAL A 38 0.06 7.67 -10.75
N ALA A 39 -0.95 7.25 -9.97
CA ALA A 39 -0.85 6.04 -9.15
C ALA A 39 -0.62 4.77 -9.99
N SER A 40 -1.23 4.66 -11.18
CA SER A 40 -1.02 3.53 -12.09
C SER A 40 0.38 3.50 -12.73
N LEU A 41 0.98 4.67 -12.92
CA LEU A 41 2.34 4.79 -13.45
C LEU A 41 3.37 4.51 -12.36
N GLU A 42 3.11 4.89 -11.11
CA GLU A 42 3.95 4.58 -9.96
C GLU A 42 3.98 3.06 -9.69
N THR A 43 2.83 2.38 -9.75
CA THR A 43 2.80 0.91 -9.62
C THR A 43 3.45 0.21 -10.82
N ALA A 44 3.22 0.68 -12.04
CA ALA A 44 3.89 0.14 -13.22
C ALA A 44 5.41 0.33 -13.18
N LEU A 45 5.89 1.46 -12.63
CA LEU A 45 7.31 1.72 -12.42
C LEU A 45 7.89 0.80 -11.35
N ALA A 46 7.18 0.60 -10.23
CA ALA A 46 7.59 -0.32 -9.18
C ALA A 46 7.67 -1.77 -9.70
N ASP A 47 6.67 -2.23 -10.44
CA ASP A 47 6.67 -3.56 -11.06
C ASP A 47 7.78 -3.70 -12.10
N ALA A 48 8.03 -2.68 -12.92
CA ALA A 48 9.13 -2.68 -13.89
C ALA A 48 10.50 -2.75 -13.20
N LEU A 49 10.70 -2.03 -12.09
CA LEU A 49 11.94 -2.09 -11.30
C LEU A 49 12.15 -3.48 -10.69
N ILE A 50 11.11 -4.09 -10.13
CA ILE A 50 11.14 -5.46 -9.61
C ILE A 50 11.45 -6.46 -10.75
N GLN A 51 10.88 -6.25 -11.94
CA GLN A 51 11.14 -7.08 -13.11
C GLN A 51 12.60 -6.97 -13.57
N ILE A 52 13.17 -5.76 -13.57
CA ILE A 52 14.58 -5.50 -13.88
C ILE A 52 15.49 -6.19 -12.85
N GLU A 53 15.15 -6.15 -11.57
CA GLU A 53 15.93 -6.80 -10.51
C GLU A 53 15.84 -8.33 -10.60
N LYS A 54 14.66 -8.88 -10.93
CA LYS A 54 14.48 -10.30 -11.27
C LYS A 54 15.26 -10.72 -12.52
N LEU A 55 15.35 -9.87 -13.53
CA LEU A 55 16.16 -10.13 -14.73
C LEU A 55 17.65 -10.07 -14.42
N LYS A 56 18.11 -9.10 -13.61
CA LYS A 56 19.50 -9.06 -13.10
C LYS A 56 19.85 -10.27 -12.23
N ALA A 57 18.89 -10.79 -11.47
CA ALA A 57 19.08 -12.00 -10.67
C ALA A 57 19.04 -13.29 -11.51
N ARG A 58 18.29 -13.30 -12.62
CA ARG A 58 18.28 -14.42 -13.60
C ARG A 58 19.53 -14.42 -14.47
N ASP A 59 20.03 -13.25 -14.86
CA ASP A 59 21.33 -13.04 -15.50
C ASP A 59 22.43 -12.99 -14.44
N GLY A 60 22.52 -14.03 -13.60
CA GLY A 60 23.61 -14.28 -12.65
C GLY A 60 24.95 -14.57 -13.33
N GLY A 61 25.31 -13.72 -14.29
CA GLY A 61 26.46 -13.85 -15.16
C GLY A 61 26.44 -12.75 -16.21
N SER A 62 26.63 -11.49 -15.79
CA SER A 62 27.30 -10.51 -16.65
C SER A 62 28.47 -11.21 -17.33
N VAL A 63 28.71 -10.96 -18.62
CA VAL A 63 29.85 -11.51 -19.37
C VAL A 63 31.19 -11.15 -18.68
N LEU A 64 31.20 -10.15 -17.78
CA LEU A 64 32.32 -9.79 -16.89
C LEU A 64 32.51 -10.73 -15.68
N SER A 65 31.52 -11.55 -15.31
CA SER A 65 31.62 -12.62 -14.30
C SER A 65 32.25 -13.92 -14.85
N ALA A 66 32.47 -13.97 -16.18
CA ALA A 66 33.13 -15.10 -16.83
C ALA A 66 34.66 -15.08 -16.68
N MET A 67 35.25 -13.97 -16.24
CA MET A 67 36.71 -13.82 -16.06
C MET A 67 37.07 -13.65 -14.58
N PRO A 68 38.23 -14.16 -14.14
CA PRO A 68 38.71 -13.96 -12.78
C PRO A 68 38.95 -12.46 -12.51
N PRO A 69 38.45 -11.91 -11.39
CA PRO A 69 38.78 -10.55 -10.98
C PRO A 69 40.29 -10.46 -10.66
N ASP A 70 40.92 -9.36 -11.05
CA ASP A 70 42.34 -9.04 -10.76
C ASP A 70 43.33 -10.12 -11.22
N ALA A 71 43.20 -10.56 -12.48
CA ALA A 71 44.06 -11.59 -13.06
C ALA A 71 45.52 -11.10 -13.20
N GLN A 72 46.45 -11.80 -12.54
CA GLN A 72 47.89 -11.54 -12.65
C GLN A 72 48.49 -12.28 -13.85
N THR A 73 49.39 -11.61 -14.58
CA THR A 73 50.08 -12.21 -15.72
C THR A 73 50.90 -13.42 -15.29
N GLY A 74 50.66 -14.57 -15.93
CA GLY A 74 51.37 -15.83 -15.64
C GLY A 74 50.75 -16.69 -14.53
N ALA A 75 49.72 -16.20 -13.83
CA ALA A 75 48.97 -16.96 -12.83
C ALA A 75 47.84 -17.81 -13.47
N CYS A 76 47.53 -18.95 -12.86
CA CYS A 76 46.45 -19.83 -13.28
C CYS A 76 45.23 -19.64 -12.39
N TYR A 77 44.03 -19.61 -12.97
CA TYR A 77 42.78 -19.44 -12.22
C TYR A 77 41.80 -20.56 -12.55
N ALA A 78 41.00 -20.97 -11.57
CA ALA A 78 39.90 -21.89 -11.77
C ALA A 78 38.68 -21.49 -10.92
N ARG A 79 37.48 -21.85 -11.40
CA ARG A 79 36.27 -21.77 -10.59
C ARG A 79 36.27 -22.92 -9.59
N MET A 80 36.24 -22.56 -8.30
CA MET A 80 36.27 -23.50 -7.18
C MET A 80 35.06 -23.22 -6.27
N LEU A 81 34.52 -24.28 -5.66
CA LEU A 81 33.33 -24.18 -4.83
C LEU A 81 33.72 -23.73 -3.42
N LEU A 82 33.32 -22.51 -3.05
CA LEU A 82 33.43 -21.99 -1.70
C LEU A 82 32.28 -22.56 -0.86
N PRO A 83 32.54 -23.25 0.26
CA PRO A 83 31.50 -23.85 1.09
C PRO A 83 30.63 -22.78 1.78
N PRO A 84 29.39 -23.13 2.17
CA PRO A 84 28.50 -22.21 2.86
C PRO A 84 29.03 -21.85 4.25
N LYS A 85 28.76 -20.63 4.69
CA LYS A 85 29.16 -20.16 6.03
C LYS A 85 27.97 -20.15 6.97
N PHE A 86 28.21 -20.62 8.19
CA PHE A 86 27.22 -20.65 9.26
C PHE A 86 27.72 -19.88 10.48
N ILE A 87 26.80 -19.28 11.22
CA ILE A 87 27.04 -18.67 12.53
C ILE A 87 26.03 -19.22 13.53
N ASP A 88 26.49 -19.51 14.74
CA ASP A 88 25.59 -19.93 15.82
C ASP A 88 25.01 -18.67 16.48
N ARG A 89 23.67 -18.60 16.58
CA ARG A 89 22.91 -17.50 17.16
C ARG A 89 22.15 -17.97 18.38
N GLU A 90 22.01 -17.10 19.38
CA GLU A 90 21.13 -17.32 20.51
C GLU A 90 19.83 -16.52 20.33
N ALA A 91 18.69 -17.17 20.54
CA ALA A 91 17.39 -16.53 20.56
C ALA A 91 16.57 -16.94 21.78
N THR A 92 15.69 -16.05 22.24
CA THR A 92 14.71 -16.35 23.29
C THR A 92 13.36 -16.65 22.64
N ARG A 93 12.79 -17.81 22.96
CA ARG A 93 11.43 -18.17 22.57
C ARG A 93 10.49 -18.07 23.78
N VAL A 94 9.29 -17.54 23.56
CA VAL A 94 8.21 -17.62 24.55
C VAL A 94 7.72 -19.06 24.62
N VAL A 95 7.93 -19.71 25.76
CA VAL A 95 7.42 -21.07 26.02
C VAL A 95 6.01 -21.01 26.57
N LYS A 96 5.74 -20.01 27.41
CA LYS A 96 4.44 -19.76 28.00
C LYS A 96 4.13 -18.28 27.98
N GLU A 97 3.04 -17.91 27.36
CA GLU A 97 2.59 -16.52 27.28
C GLU A 97 2.15 -15.99 28.64
N SER A 98 2.20 -14.67 28.81
CA SER A 98 1.69 -14.03 30.02
C SER A 98 0.18 -14.19 30.10
N SER A 99 -0.33 -14.56 31.27
CA SER A 99 -1.76 -14.78 31.48
C SER A 99 -2.28 -14.04 32.71
N GLU A 100 -3.60 -13.83 32.75
CA GLU A 100 -4.28 -13.26 33.92
C GLU A 100 -5.01 -14.38 34.68
N LYS A 101 -4.65 -14.54 35.96
CA LYS A 101 -5.41 -15.38 36.88
C LYS A 101 -6.48 -14.52 37.56
N LEU A 102 -7.74 -14.92 37.45
CA LEU A 102 -8.88 -14.27 38.10
C LEU A 102 -9.23 -15.01 39.40
N GLU A 103 -9.22 -14.30 40.52
CA GLU A 103 -9.68 -14.81 41.81
C GLU A 103 -10.94 -14.05 42.24
N MET A 104 -12.06 -14.78 42.41
CA MET A 104 -13.36 -14.21 42.78
C MET A 104 -13.50 -14.17 44.31
N GLN A 105 -13.77 -12.98 44.84
CA GLN A 105 -14.13 -12.77 46.24
C GLN A 105 -15.65 -12.67 46.33
N PRO A 106 -16.31 -13.54 47.12
CA PRO A 106 -17.76 -13.59 47.19
C PRO A 106 -18.34 -12.32 47.82
N ALA A 107 -19.57 -11.97 47.44
CA ALA A 107 -20.28 -10.83 47.99
C ALA A 107 -20.71 -11.11 49.45
N LYS A 108 -20.61 -10.10 50.31
CA LYS A 108 -21.14 -10.18 51.69
C LYS A 108 -22.55 -9.64 51.73
N THR A 109 -23.44 -10.38 52.38
CA THR A 109 -24.85 -10.05 52.49
C THR A 109 -25.30 -9.95 53.94
N GLU A 110 -26.25 -9.07 54.21
CA GLU A 110 -26.83 -8.83 55.53
C GLU A 110 -28.36 -8.70 55.41
N TRP A 111 -29.09 -9.21 56.40
CA TRP A 111 -30.55 -9.15 56.42
C TRP A 111 -31.03 -7.81 56.97
N ARG A 112 -31.81 -7.06 56.19
CA ARG A 112 -32.42 -5.79 56.60
C ARG A 112 -33.93 -5.86 56.48
N GLU A 113 -34.63 -5.23 57.41
CA GLU A 113 -36.08 -5.06 57.33
C GLU A 113 -36.41 -3.85 56.43
N GLU A 114 -37.15 -4.11 55.36
CA GLU A 114 -37.60 -3.09 54.41
C GLU A 114 -39.12 -3.10 54.35
N LYS A 115 -39.73 -1.91 54.46
CA LYS A 115 -41.17 -1.75 54.30
C LYS A 115 -41.49 -1.67 52.82
N VAL A 116 -41.94 -2.80 52.27
CA VAL A 116 -42.36 -2.90 50.88
C VAL A 116 -43.84 -2.51 50.79
N VAL A 117 -44.15 -1.55 49.93
CA VAL A 117 -45.52 -1.15 49.62
C VAL A 117 -46.20 -2.33 48.89
N VAL A 118 -47.25 -2.90 49.48
CA VAL A 118 -47.94 -4.08 48.92
C VAL A 118 -49.01 -3.65 47.93
N SER A 119 -49.62 -2.49 48.16
CA SER A 119 -50.48 -1.83 47.20
C SER A 119 -50.22 -0.34 47.27
N GLU A 120 -49.84 0.23 46.14
CA GLU A 120 -49.55 1.66 46.03
C GLU A 120 -50.83 2.48 46.19
N ALA A 121 -50.68 3.71 46.69
CA ALA A 121 -51.78 4.65 46.75
C ALA A 121 -52.18 4.97 45.32
N TYR A 122 -53.42 4.66 44.94
CA TYR A 122 -53.90 4.96 43.61
C TYR A 122 -54.93 6.08 43.66
N THR A 123 -54.90 6.89 42.63
CA THR A 123 -55.78 8.04 42.49
C THR A 123 -56.87 7.69 41.48
N GLN A 124 -58.12 7.74 41.90
CA GLN A 124 -59.23 7.59 40.97
C GLN A 124 -59.52 8.93 40.30
N LEU A 125 -59.44 8.92 38.97
CA LEU A 125 -59.55 10.08 38.10
C LEU A 125 -60.99 10.21 37.57
N LYS A 126 -61.74 11.22 38.01
CA LYS A 126 -63.06 11.54 37.45
C LYS A 126 -62.95 12.68 36.44
N VAL A 127 -63.17 12.39 35.17
CA VAL A 127 -62.98 13.32 34.05
C VAL A 127 -64.23 14.20 33.85
N VAL A 128 -64.05 15.52 33.94
CA VAL A 128 -65.07 16.51 33.56
C VAL A 128 -64.78 16.96 32.13
N PRO A 129 -65.73 16.83 31.18
CA PRO A 129 -65.46 17.08 29.76
C PRO A 129 -65.21 18.57 29.46
N ALA A 130 -64.36 18.82 28.46
CA ALA A 130 -63.98 20.16 28.02
C ALA A 130 -65.13 20.89 27.31
N THR A 131 -65.20 22.21 27.46
CA THR A 131 -66.10 23.08 26.69
C THR A 131 -65.31 23.94 25.70
N TYR A 132 -65.90 24.25 24.55
CA TYR A 132 -65.20 24.91 23.42
C TYR A 132 -65.89 26.19 22.97
N LYS A 133 -65.10 27.18 22.49
CA LYS A 133 -65.57 28.41 21.84
C LYS A 133 -64.82 28.69 20.54
N TRP A 134 -65.43 29.40 19.61
CA TRP A 134 -64.82 29.73 18.31
C TRP A 134 -64.01 31.03 18.40
N VAL A 135 -62.79 31.02 17.87
CA VAL A 135 -61.89 32.19 17.79
C VAL A 135 -61.40 32.32 16.35
N GLU A 136 -61.39 33.54 15.82
CA GLU A 136 -60.93 33.85 14.45
C GLU A 136 -59.43 34.15 14.45
N GLU A 137 -58.65 33.42 13.66
CA GLU A 137 -57.18 33.54 13.57
C GLU A 137 -56.76 33.83 12.12
N LYS A 138 -55.99 34.89 11.91
CA LYS A 138 -55.49 35.32 10.59
C LYS A 138 -54.16 34.64 10.29
N THR A 139 -54.14 33.74 9.31
CA THR A 139 -52.99 32.91 8.94
C THR A 139 -52.42 33.33 7.59
N GLN A 140 -51.10 33.39 7.48
CA GLN A 140 -50.39 33.67 6.23
C GLN A 140 -50.43 32.44 5.32
N VAL A 141 -51.11 32.54 4.18
CA VAL A 141 -51.28 31.41 3.25
C VAL A 141 -50.12 31.32 2.28
N LEU A 142 -49.60 32.47 1.83
CA LEU A 142 -48.45 32.53 0.92
C LEU A 142 -47.43 33.57 1.43
N PRO A 143 -46.17 33.18 1.66
CA PRO A 143 -45.12 34.12 2.06
C PRO A 143 -44.65 34.94 0.86
N ALA A 144 -44.15 36.15 1.14
CA ALA A 144 -43.61 37.07 0.14
C ALA A 144 -42.39 36.44 -0.57
N ARG A 145 -42.33 36.56 -1.90
CA ARG A 145 -41.28 35.94 -2.73
C ARG A 145 -40.53 37.00 -3.52
N VAL A 146 -39.24 36.79 -3.73
CA VAL A 146 -38.37 37.75 -4.46
C VAL A 146 -37.94 37.12 -5.77
N ARG A 147 -38.30 37.75 -6.88
CA ARG A 147 -37.86 37.35 -8.23
C ARG A 147 -36.79 38.32 -8.73
N GLN A 148 -35.74 37.80 -9.36
CA GLN A 148 -34.68 38.60 -9.97
C GLN A 148 -34.96 38.77 -11.46
N GLU A 149 -35.03 40.00 -11.92
CA GLU A 149 -35.18 40.36 -13.32
C GLU A 149 -33.84 40.93 -13.83
N LEU A 150 -33.39 40.43 -14.98
CA LEU A 150 -32.15 40.85 -15.63
C LEU A 150 -32.34 42.26 -16.20
N VAL A 151 -31.57 43.22 -15.69
CA VAL A 151 -31.69 44.65 -16.06
C VAL A 151 -30.75 45.00 -17.20
N SER A 152 -29.54 44.46 -17.20
CA SER A 152 -28.57 44.67 -18.28
C SER A 152 -27.69 43.44 -18.45
N GLU A 153 -27.44 43.09 -19.70
CA GLU A 153 -26.59 41.97 -20.09
C GLU A 153 -25.09 42.28 -19.88
N ALA A 154 -24.28 41.23 -19.91
CA ALA A 154 -22.83 41.35 -19.77
C ALA A 154 -22.18 41.76 -21.09
N GLU A 155 -21.23 42.69 -21.03
CA GLU A 155 -20.46 43.15 -22.19
C GLU A 155 -19.06 42.55 -22.19
N TYR A 156 -18.60 42.15 -23.37
CA TYR A 156 -17.27 41.56 -23.59
C TYR A 156 -16.46 42.39 -24.59
N GLU A 157 -15.14 42.42 -24.40
CA GLU A 157 -14.21 43.06 -25.33
C GLU A 157 -13.18 42.03 -25.81
N THR A 158 -12.91 42.03 -27.12
CA THR A 158 -11.95 41.12 -27.73
C THR A 158 -10.55 41.72 -27.63
N VAL A 159 -9.68 41.09 -26.84
CA VAL A 159 -8.28 41.51 -26.70
C VAL A 159 -7.40 40.56 -27.50
N THR A 160 -6.52 41.12 -28.33
CA THR A 160 -5.58 40.36 -29.16
C THR A 160 -4.23 40.22 -28.46
N GLU A 161 -3.88 39.00 -28.05
CA GLU A 161 -2.61 38.71 -27.39
C GLU A 161 -1.67 37.96 -28.35
N LYS A 162 -0.39 38.34 -28.35
CA LYS A 162 0.64 37.69 -29.17
C LYS A 162 1.28 36.57 -28.37
N ILE A 163 0.87 35.33 -28.64
CA ILE A 163 1.33 34.15 -27.92
C ILE A 163 2.43 33.44 -28.72
N LEU A 164 3.50 33.03 -28.04
CA LEU A 164 4.61 32.27 -28.60
C LEU A 164 4.09 30.91 -29.11
N SER A 165 4.14 30.68 -30.42
CA SER A 165 3.60 29.45 -31.02
C SER A 165 4.67 28.38 -31.23
N LYS A 166 5.91 28.78 -31.52
CA LYS A 166 7.08 27.88 -31.52
C LYS A 166 8.31 28.63 -31.01
N PRO A 167 9.07 28.06 -30.05
CA PRO A 167 10.30 28.66 -29.54
C PRO A 167 11.39 28.71 -30.62
N ALA A 168 12.41 29.55 -30.43
CA ALA A 168 13.58 29.56 -31.30
C ALA A 168 14.40 28.30 -31.03
N GLU A 169 14.87 27.64 -32.09
CA GLU A 169 15.65 26.41 -31.98
C GLU A 169 16.79 26.42 -33.00
N SER A 170 17.93 25.87 -32.60
CA SER A 170 19.12 25.76 -33.45
C SER A 170 19.08 24.44 -34.22
N VAL A 171 19.04 24.49 -35.55
CA VAL A 171 18.93 23.31 -36.41
C VAL A 171 20.15 23.22 -37.33
N TRP A 172 20.78 22.05 -37.36
CA TRP A 172 21.90 21.75 -38.27
C TRP A 172 21.39 21.65 -39.71
N ARG A 173 21.96 22.44 -40.62
CA ARG A 173 21.72 22.34 -42.07
C ARG A 173 23.03 22.05 -42.80
N PRO A 174 23.03 21.42 -43.98
CA PRO A 174 24.25 21.21 -44.75
C PRO A 174 24.80 22.54 -45.28
N GLY A 175 26.10 22.78 -45.09
CA GLY A 175 26.79 23.97 -45.57
C GLY A 175 27.11 23.83 -47.06
N ARG A 176 26.64 24.76 -47.89
CA ARG A 176 27.02 24.80 -49.31
C ARG A 176 28.24 25.69 -49.52
N GLY A 177 29.34 25.10 -49.99
CA GLY A 177 30.63 25.74 -50.22
C GLY A 177 31.47 24.93 -51.22
N ALA A 178 32.65 25.42 -51.62
CA ALA A 178 33.44 24.83 -52.71
C ALA A 178 33.91 23.36 -52.50
N VAL A 179 33.80 22.82 -51.28
CA VAL A 179 33.96 21.40 -50.99
C VAL A 179 32.80 20.97 -50.10
N GLU A 180 31.86 20.20 -50.64
CA GLU A 180 30.66 19.74 -49.92
C GLU A 180 30.83 18.32 -49.35
N LYS A 181 31.86 17.58 -49.78
CA LYS A 181 32.23 16.24 -49.30
C LYS A 181 33.74 16.04 -49.45
N ILE A 182 34.44 15.67 -48.37
CA ILE A 182 35.91 15.54 -48.38
C ILE A 182 36.31 14.11 -48.83
N ASP A 183 35.53 13.08 -48.47
CA ASP A 183 35.73 11.66 -48.78
C ASP A 183 34.52 10.81 -48.32
N GLU A 184 34.40 9.55 -48.78
CA GLU A 184 33.19 8.72 -48.60
C GLU A 184 32.97 8.24 -47.15
N ASP A 185 34.02 8.21 -46.33
CA ASP A 185 33.95 7.87 -44.89
C ASP A 185 33.76 9.09 -43.95
N SER A 186 33.93 10.34 -44.41
CA SER A 186 33.99 11.53 -43.52
C SER A 186 32.71 12.36 -43.43
N GLY A 187 31.66 12.06 -44.22
CA GLY A 187 30.33 12.69 -44.10
C GLY A 187 30.22 14.17 -44.50
N GLU A 188 28.98 14.67 -44.58
CA GLU A 188 28.63 16.03 -45.04
C GLU A 188 28.90 17.11 -43.98
N ILE A 189 29.42 18.27 -44.38
CA ILE A 189 29.68 19.41 -43.48
C ILE A 189 28.35 20.09 -43.14
N LEU A 190 27.95 20.06 -41.87
CA LEU A 190 26.74 20.72 -41.37
C LEU A 190 27.09 22.00 -40.61
N HIS A 191 26.31 23.08 -40.82
CA HIS A 191 26.38 24.32 -40.05
C HIS A 191 25.09 24.54 -39.24
N LEU A 192 25.23 24.94 -37.99
CA LEU A 192 24.13 25.17 -37.06
C LEU A 192 23.50 26.55 -37.31
N VAL A 193 22.23 26.59 -37.71
CA VAL A 193 21.50 27.83 -37.96
C VAL A 193 20.36 27.98 -36.95
N GLU A 194 20.31 29.12 -36.27
CA GLU A 194 19.23 29.46 -35.34
C GLU A 194 17.99 29.91 -36.10
N VAL A 195 16.89 29.16 -35.95
CA VAL A 195 15.60 29.53 -36.51
C VAL A 195 14.82 30.33 -35.46
N PRO A 196 14.43 31.58 -35.73
CA PRO A 196 13.83 32.44 -34.72
C PRO A 196 12.41 31.99 -34.35
N ALA A 197 12.04 32.29 -33.11
CA ALA A 197 10.76 31.93 -32.53
C ALA A 197 9.60 32.54 -33.32
N LYS A 198 8.56 31.75 -33.60
CA LYS A 198 7.36 32.21 -34.29
C LYS A 198 6.27 32.49 -33.27
N TYR A 199 5.54 33.58 -33.51
CA TYR A 199 4.43 34.03 -32.66
C TYR A 199 3.14 34.05 -33.47
N ARG A 200 2.02 33.71 -32.83
CA ARG A 200 0.67 33.81 -33.41
C ARG A 200 -0.18 34.72 -32.53
N ARG A 201 -1.00 35.56 -33.15
CA ARG A 201 -1.99 36.38 -32.44
C ARG A 201 -3.26 35.57 -32.24
N VAL A 202 -3.78 35.57 -31.02
CA VAL A 202 -5.05 34.92 -30.66
C VAL A 202 -5.97 35.96 -30.05
N GLU A 203 -7.21 35.98 -30.52
CA GLU A 203 -8.26 36.86 -30.02
C GLU A 203 -9.07 36.12 -28.96
N ARG A 204 -9.23 36.72 -27.78
CA ARG A 204 -10.09 36.17 -26.71
C ARG A 204 -10.96 37.27 -26.14
N GLN A 205 -12.24 36.97 -25.97
CA GLN A 205 -13.20 37.88 -25.33
C GLN A 205 -13.03 37.84 -23.82
N VAL A 206 -12.78 39.01 -23.23
CA VAL A 206 -12.67 39.22 -21.78
C VAL A 206 -13.84 40.06 -21.32
N LEU A 207 -14.43 39.68 -20.17
CA LEU A 207 -15.59 40.34 -19.59
C LEU A 207 -15.24 41.79 -19.21
N LYS A 208 -15.87 42.75 -19.88
CA LYS A 208 -15.68 44.19 -19.61
C LYS A 208 -16.64 44.70 -18.56
N ARG A 209 -17.91 44.29 -18.63
CA ARG A 209 -18.94 44.64 -17.64
C ARG A 209 -19.84 43.44 -17.32
N PRO A 210 -20.01 43.08 -16.04
CA PRO A 210 -20.90 41.99 -15.64
C PRO A 210 -22.38 42.39 -15.72
N ALA A 211 -23.25 41.40 -15.88
CA ALA A 211 -24.71 41.58 -15.93
C ALA A 211 -25.28 42.02 -14.56
N VAL A 212 -26.30 42.89 -14.58
CA VAL A 212 -26.92 43.45 -13.38
C VAL A 212 -28.39 43.02 -13.28
N TYR A 213 -28.83 42.63 -12.08
CA TYR A 213 -30.19 42.16 -11.80
C TYR A 213 -30.91 43.03 -10.77
N ARG A 214 -32.22 43.25 -10.94
CA ARG A 214 -33.10 43.95 -9.98
C ARG A 214 -34.02 42.93 -9.30
N ARG A 215 -34.19 43.07 -7.98
CA ARG A 215 -35.08 42.24 -7.17
C ARG A 215 -36.45 42.88 -7.06
N VAL A 216 -37.51 42.18 -7.47
CA VAL A 216 -38.91 42.58 -7.30
C VAL A 216 -39.55 41.65 -6.27
N VAL A 217 -40.16 42.24 -5.24
CA VAL A 217 -40.75 41.51 -4.10
C VAL A 217 -42.26 41.47 -4.26
N GLU A 218 -42.82 40.26 -4.34
CA GLU A 218 -44.27 40.03 -4.35
C GLU A 218 -44.77 39.89 -2.89
N PRO A 219 -45.83 40.60 -2.49
CA PRO A 219 -46.28 40.64 -1.09
C PRO A 219 -46.98 39.35 -0.66
N ALA A 220 -46.96 39.08 0.64
CA ALA A 220 -47.61 37.93 1.24
C ALA A 220 -49.13 38.08 1.33
N VAL A 221 -49.86 36.96 1.15
CA VAL A 221 -51.31 36.89 1.23
C VAL A 221 -51.74 36.21 2.53
N PHE A 222 -52.70 36.81 3.24
CA PHE A 222 -53.21 36.34 4.53
C PHE A 222 -54.71 36.05 4.44
N GLU A 223 -55.16 34.94 5.02
CA GLU A 223 -56.56 34.52 5.09
C GLU A 223 -56.99 34.31 6.55
N THR A 224 -58.26 34.48 6.88
CA THR A 224 -58.79 34.34 8.24
C THR A 224 -59.59 33.05 8.36
N VAL A 225 -59.20 32.17 9.29
CA VAL A 225 -59.86 30.87 9.50
C VAL A 225 -60.42 30.79 10.92
N LYS A 226 -61.66 30.32 11.05
CA LYS A 226 -62.33 30.10 12.34
C LYS A 226 -61.82 28.80 12.97
N LYS A 227 -61.15 28.90 14.12
CA LYS A 227 -60.63 27.75 14.88
C LYS A 227 -61.39 27.61 16.19
N ARG A 228 -61.90 26.41 16.46
CA ARG A 228 -62.58 26.10 17.72
C ARG A 228 -61.52 25.84 18.80
N VAL A 229 -61.40 26.77 19.74
CA VAL A 229 -60.44 26.70 20.84
C VAL A 229 -61.16 26.27 22.11
N ILE A 230 -60.50 25.43 22.92
CA ILE A 230 -61.00 24.96 24.20
C ILE A 230 -61.14 26.15 25.15
N ASP A 231 -62.33 26.39 25.69
CA ASP A 231 -62.62 27.47 26.63
C ASP A 231 -62.36 27.04 28.08
N LYS A 232 -62.78 25.81 28.43
CA LYS A 232 -62.40 25.17 29.69
C LYS A 232 -61.87 23.77 29.37
N PRO A 233 -60.60 23.50 29.65
CA PRO A 233 -60.02 22.19 29.37
C PRO A 233 -60.66 21.13 30.25
N GLU A 234 -60.73 19.91 29.71
CA GLU A 234 -61.10 18.76 30.51
C GLU A 234 -60.11 18.66 31.65
N HIS A 235 -60.62 18.52 32.86
CA HIS A 235 -59.79 18.37 34.03
C HIS A 235 -60.34 17.25 34.87
N THR A 236 -59.43 16.65 35.59
CA THR A 236 -59.68 15.41 36.28
C THR A 236 -59.56 15.67 37.77
N ILE A 237 -60.61 15.31 38.52
CA ILE A 237 -60.56 15.42 39.98
C ILE A 237 -59.98 14.13 40.53
N GLU A 238 -58.90 14.28 41.30
CA GLU A 238 -58.11 13.20 41.90
C GLU A 238 -58.66 12.81 43.28
N VAL A 239 -59.23 11.60 43.42
CA VAL A 239 -59.59 11.03 44.73
C VAL A 239 -58.53 10.02 45.14
N LYS A 240 -57.74 10.34 46.18
CA LYS A 240 -56.56 9.56 46.61
C LYS A 240 -56.93 8.48 47.64
N VAL A 241 -56.67 7.22 47.33
CA VAL A 241 -56.78 6.08 48.25
C VAL A 241 -55.38 5.74 48.78
N PRO A 242 -55.14 5.67 50.11
CA PRO A 242 -53.79 5.54 50.67
C PRO A 242 -53.16 4.14 50.47
N ALA A 243 -51.83 4.11 50.37
CA ALA A 243 -51.04 2.91 50.14
C ALA A 243 -51.01 2.01 51.38
N THR A 244 -51.02 0.69 51.19
CA THR A 244 -50.84 -0.29 52.27
C THR A 244 -49.43 -0.87 52.21
N THR A 245 -48.69 -0.80 53.33
CA THR A 245 -47.31 -1.30 53.43
C THR A 245 -47.24 -2.58 54.27
N LYS A 246 -46.33 -3.50 53.91
CA LYS A 246 -45.93 -4.64 54.76
C LYS A 246 -44.41 -4.66 54.91
N THR A 247 -43.93 -5.03 56.09
CA THR A 247 -42.49 -5.14 56.36
C THR A 247 -42.00 -6.54 55.96
N VAL A 248 -40.99 -6.61 55.10
CA VAL A 248 -40.39 -7.87 54.63
C VAL A 248 -38.88 -7.83 54.88
N ARG A 249 -38.29 -8.97 55.29
CA ARG A 249 -36.85 -9.10 55.45
C ARG A 249 -36.20 -9.36 54.10
N VAL A 250 -35.37 -8.43 53.64
CA VAL A 250 -34.65 -8.52 52.35
C VAL A 250 -33.16 -8.63 52.63
N GLN A 251 -32.49 -9.55 51.95
CA GLN A 251 -31.05 -9.76 52.05
C GLN A 251 -30.33 -8.74 51.17
N HIS A 252 -29.71 -7.74 51.78
CA HIS A 252 -29.04 -6.65 51.09
C HIS A 252 -27.54 -6.98 50.93
N VAL A 253 -26.99 -6.75 49.74
CA VAL A 253 -25.56 -6.96 49.46
C VAL A 253 -24.78 -5.74 49.95
N VAL A 254 -24.02 -5.89 51.03
CA VAL A 254 -23.25 -4.81 51.67
C VAL A 254 -21.92 -4.59 50.95
N GLU A 255 -21.28 -5.67 50.51
CA GLU A 255 -20.07 -5.62 49.69
C GLU A 255 -20.27 -6.47 48.44
N PRO A 256 -20.25 -5.89 47.22
CA PRO A 256 -20.42 -6.64 45.98
C PRO A 256 -19.20 -7.54 45.74
N ALA A 257 -19.40 -8.63 44.99
CA ALA A 257 -18.33 -9.54 44.63
C ALA A 257 -17.22 -8.80 43.87
N LYS A 258 -15.97 -9.05 44.24
CA LYS A 258 -14.79 -8.41 43.61
C LYS A 258 -13.94 -9.46 42.93
N VAL A 259 -13.40 -9.12 41.75
CA VAL A 259 -12.47 -9.99 41.02
C VAL A 259 -11.07 -9.41 41.15
N LYS A 260 -10.16 -10.15 41.77
CA LYS A 260 -8.73 -9.81 41.84
C LYS A 260 -8.02 -10.41 40.64
N ARG A 261 -7.39 -9.58 39.80
CA ARG A 261 -6.59 -10.01 38.65
C ARG A 261 -5.12 -10.10 39.03
N ILE A 262 -4.53 -11.28 38.94
CA ILE A 262 -3.11 -11.51 39.20
C ILE A 262 -2.43 -11.78 37.86
N LYS A 263 -1.48 -10.92 37.47
CA LYS A 263 -0.70 -11.08 36.24
C LYS A 263 0.40 -12.11 36.45
N VAL A 264 0.39 -13.16 35.66
CA VAL A 264 1.46 -14.17 35.60
C VAL A 264 2.37 -13.81 34.42
N PRO A 265 3.67 -13.53 34.63
CA PRO A 265 4.57 -13.12 33.56
C PRO A 265 4.83 -14.26 32.58
N ALA A 266 5.20 -13.91 31.34
CA ALA A 266 5.60 -14.87 30.32
C ALA A 266 6.92 -15.56 30.69
N VAL A 267 7.03 -16.84 30.35
CA VAL A 267 8.25 -17.64 30.56
C VAL A 267 9.01 -17.76 29.25
N TYR A 268 10.29 -17.37 29.27
CA TYR A 268 11.19 -17.40 28.12
C TYR A 268 12.24 -18.50 28.28
N GLU A 269 12.56 -19.16 27.18
CA GLU A 269 13.65 -20.15 27.10
C GLU A 269 14.64 -19.71 26.03
N ARG A 270 15.94 -19.81 26.33
CA ARG A 270 17.02 -19.53 25.38
C ARG A 270 17.35 -20.78 24.60
N TYR A 271 17.46 -20.67 23.28
CA TYR A 271 17.92 -21.75 22.43
C TYR A 271 18.95 -21.21 21.44
N SER A 272 19.95 -22.04 21.15
CA SER A 272 20.94 -21.77 20.11
C SER A 272 20.54 -22.44 18.80
N TYR A 273 20.65 -21.73 17.68
CA TYR A 273 20.43 -22.29 16.36
C TYR A 273 21.55 -21.85 15.40
N ARG A 274 21.82 -22.70 14.40
CA ARG A 274 22.82 -22.42 13.38
C ARG A 274 22.17 -21.74 12.19
N GLU A 275 22.57 -20.51 11.91
CA GLU A 275 22.08 -19.71 10.79
C GLU A 275 23.08 -19.74 9.62
N LYS A 276 22.59 -20.03 8.41
CA LYS A 276 23.39 -19.94 7.18
C LYS A 276 23.45 -18.49 6.72
N ILE A 277 24.62 -17.88 6.75
CA ILE A 277 24.85 -16.47 6.39
C ILE A 277 25.38 -16.29 4.97
N ALA A 278 25.94 -17.34 4.37
CA ALA A 278 26.38 -17.33 2.98
C ALA A 278 26.14 -18.70 2.34
N ASP A 279 25.64 -18.69 1.11
CA ASP A 279 25.46 -19.88 0.30
C ASP A 279 26.79 -20.38 -0.29
N GLU A 280 26.78 -21.64 -0.71
CA GLU A 280 27.89 -22.16 -1.50
C GLU A 280 27.93 -21.46 -2.85
N THR A 281 29.12 -21.05 -3.28
CA THR A 281 29.26 -20.31 -4.54
C THR A 281 30.54 -20.66 -5.27
N LEU A 282 30.48 -20.63 -6.60
CA LEU A 282 31.63 -20.86 -7.47
C LEU A 282 32.42 -19.56 -7.60
N VAL A 283 33.58 -19.51 -6.96
CA VAL A 283 34.47 -18.34 -6.98
C VAL A 283 35.74 -18.63 -7.78
N TRP A 284 36.26 -17.62 -8.46
CA TRP A 284 37.57 -17.70 -9.08
C TRP A 284 38.66 -17.69 -8.01
N ARG A 285 39.54 -18.70 -8.02
CA ARG A 285 40.73 -18.75 -7.18
C ARG A 285 41.96 -19.01 -8.03
N GLN A 286 43.08 -18.41 -7.62
CA GLN A 286 44.38 -18.72 -8.17
C GLN A 286 44.76 -20.14 -7.77
N ILE A 287 45.15 -20.95 -8.75
CA ILE A 287 45.59 -22.33 -8.58
C ILE A 287 47.05 -22.49 -8.95
N LEU A 288 47.67 -23.52 -8.41
CA LEU A 288 49.02 -23.89 -8.78
C LEU A 288 49.06 -24.27 -10.27
N CYS A 289 49.82 -23.52 -11.07
CA CYS A 289 50.02 -23.83 -12.47
C CYS A 289 50.81 -25.14 -12.63
N LYS A 290 50.61 -25.83 -13.76
CA LYS A 290 51.33 -27.08 -14.07
C LYS A 290 52.86 -26.90 -14.02
N ARG A 291 53.35 -25.74 -14.46
CA ARG A 291 54.79 -25.39 -14.46
C ARG A 291 55.39 -25.22 -13.06
N ASP A 292 54.57 -24.84 -12.09
CA ASP A 292 54.99 -24.57 -10.71
C ASP A 292 54.73 -25.79 -9.80
N ALA A 293 53.98 -26.78 -10.29
CA ALA A 293 53.69 -28.05 -9.65
C ALA A 293 54.86 -29.05 -9.76
N SER A 294 56.04 -28.66 -9.28
CA SER A 294 57.19 -29.55 -9.22
C SER A 294 56.94 -30.71 -8.24
N GLU A 295 57.54 -31.87 -8.49
CA GLU A 295 57.41 -33.02 -7.59
C GLU A 295 57.84 -32.68 -6.16
N ALA A 296 58.92 -31.90 -6.00
CA ALA A 296 59.40 -31.48 -4.69
C ALA A 296 58.34 -30.65 -3.94
N ARG A 297 57.64 -29.75 -4.64
CA ARG A 297 56.55 -28.96 -4.05
C ARG A 297 55.35 -29.84 -3.70
N ILE A 298 54.98 -30.79 -4.57
CA ILE A 298 53.89 -31.74 -4.29
C ILE A 298 54.24 -32.63 -3.09
N ARG A 299 55.50 -33.08 -2.94
CA ARG A 299 55.96 -33.81 -1.75
C ARG A 299 55.81 -32.99 -0.47
N ASN A 300 56.12 -31.69 -0.52
CA ASN A 300 55.91 -30.80 0.62
C ASN A 300 54.43 -30.65 0.95
N VAL A 301 53.55 -30.51 -0.06
CA VAL A 301 52.08 -30.49 0.14
C VAL A 301 51.59 -31.79 0.78
N GLN A 302 52.00 -32.94 0.28
CA GLN A 302 51.62 -34.25 0.83
C GLN A 302 52.09 -34.41 2.27
N ARG A 303 53.34 -34.01 2.58
CA ARG A 303 53.87 -34.02 3.95
C ARG A 303 53.07 -33.12 4.89
N ALA A 304 52.84 -31.87 4.47
CA ALA A 304 52.09 -30.87 5.25
C ALA A 304 50.64 -31.30 5.52
N LEU A 305 50.00 -31.97 4.56
CA LEU A 305 48.67 -32.56 4.72
C LEU A 305 48.68 -33.71 5.73
N ASN A 306 49.63 -34.65 5.59
CA ASN A 306 49.77 -35.78 6.50
C ASN A 306 50.07 -35.34 7.94
N GLU A 307 50.95 -34.35 8.12
CA GLU A 307 51.28 -33.74 9.42
C GLU A 307 50.05 -33.12 10.10
N ARG A 308 49.11 -32.59 9.31
CA ARG A 308 47.84 -32.02 9.78
C ARG A 308 46.72 -33.07 9.86
N GLY A 309 47.02 -34.36 9.69
CA GLY A 309 46.07 -35.46 9.83
C GLY A 309 45.24 -35.77 8.57
N PHE A 310 45.52 -35.12 7.43
CA PHE A 310 44.85 -35.39 6.17
C PHE A 310 45.66 -36.40 5.35
N ASP A 311 45.20 -37.65 5.33
CA ASP A 311 45.87 -38.77 4.63
C ASP A 311 46.01 -38.53 3.12
N ALA A 312 47.17 -38.01 2.72
CA ALA A 312 47.56 -37.77 1.35
C ALA A 312 48.26 -38.98 0.70
N GLY A 313 48.50 -40.05 1.46
CA GLY A 313 49.36 -41.18 1.06
C GLY A 313 50.85 -40.90 1.28
N TYR A 314 51.71 -41.65 0.59
CA TYR A 314 53.15 -41.41 0.63
C TYR A 314 53.49 -40.07 -0.04
N ALA A 315 54.50 -39.36 0.48
CA ALA A 315 54.98 -38.12 -0.11
C ALA A 315 55.87 -38.42 -1.35
N ASP A 316 55.25 -38.95 -2.41
CA ASP A 316 55.89 -39.35 -3.66
C ASP A 316 56.04 -38.20 -4.68
N GLY A 317 55.30 -37.11 -4.50
CA GLY A 317 55.28 -35.96 -5.41
C GLY A 317 54.23 -36.07 -6.51
N ILE A 318 53.30 -37.03 -6.40
CA ILE A 318 52.26 -37.28 -7.39
C ILE A 318 50.89 -36.86 -6.83
N LEU A 319 50.16 -36.00 -7.54
CA LEU A 319 48.79 -35.60 -7.19
C LEU A 319 47.76 -36.71 -7.49
N GLY A 320 47.88 -37.83 -6.77
CA GLY A 320 47.01 -38.99 -6.86
C GLY A 320 45.61 -38.76 -6.30
N LYS A 321 44.79 -39.82 -6.27
CA LYS A 321 43.43 -39.77 -5.70
C LYS A 321 43.47 -39.42 -4.20
N ARG A 322 44.35 -40.08 -3.42
CA ARG A 322 44.49 -39.85 -1.98
C ARG A 322 44.86 -38.40 -1.67
N THR A 323 45.90 -37.89 -2.33
CA THR A 323 46.33 -36.49 -2.16
C THR A 323 45.23 -35.49 -2.53
N ARG A 324 44.49 -35.71 -3.63
CA ARG A 324 43.34 -34.86 -3.99
C ARG A 324 42.21 -34.91 -2.95
N THR A 325 41.92 -36.08 -2.41
CA THR A 325 40.93 -36.23 -1.32
C THR A 325 41.39 -35.53 -0.04
N ALA A 326 42.68 -35.63 0.31
CA ALA A 326 43.27 -34.93 1.44
C ALA A 326 43.18 -33.41 1.29
N ILE A 327 43.54 -32.88 0.10
CA ILE A 327 43.39 -31.45 -0.24
C ILE A 327 41.94 -31.01 -0.08
N HIS A 328 40.98 -31.77 -0.64
CA HIS A 328 39.57 -31.44 -0.54
C HIS A 328 39.07 -31.37 0.91
N ARG A 329 39.43 -32.37 1.74
CA ARG A 329 39.06 -32.37 3.17
C ARG A 329 39.68 -31.21 3.93
N PHE A 330 40.96 -30.94 3.68
CA PHE A 330 41.66 -29.80 4.28
C PHE A 330 40.98 -28.47 3.92
N GLN A 331 40.65 -28.28 2.64
CA GLN A 331 39.94 -27.10 2.16
C GLN A 331 38.56 -26.95 2.82
N GLN A 332 37.80 -28.04 2.95
CA GLN A 332 36.49 -28.02 3.62
C GLN A 332 36.61 -27.64 5.10
N GLU A 333 37.55 -28.23 5.83
CA GLU A 333 37.73 -27.95 7.26
C GLU A 333 38.20 -26.52 7.52
N LYS A 334 39.04 -25.97 6.64
CA LYS A 334 39.50 -24.58 6.72
C LYS A 334 38.53 -23.57 6.11
N GLY A 335 37.40 -24.01 5.54
CA GLY A 335 36.42 -23.12 4.89
C GLY A 335 36.94 -22.46 3.61
N LEU A 336 37.93 -23.06 2.95
CA LEU A 336 38.53 -22.58 1.71
C LEU A 336 37.74 -23.09 0.49
N ALA A 337 37.98 -22.49 -0.68
CA ALA A 337 37.39 -23.01 -1.91
C ALA A 337 37.94 -24.42 -2.21
N THR A 338 37.06 -25.32 -2.65
CA THR A 338 37.34 -26.74 -2.79
C THR A 338 37.56 -27.17 -4.24
N GLY A 339 38.36 -28.23 -4.42
CA GLY A 339 38.40 -29.05 -5.64
C GLY A 339 39.74 -29.09 -6.39
N ARG A 340 40.57 -28.05 -6.28
CA ARG A 340 41.92 -27.97 -6.87
C ARG A 340 42.91 -27.40 -5.88
N LEU A 341 44.20 -27.64 -6.06
CA LEU A 341 45.25 -27.03 -5.23
C LEU A 341 45.34 -25.53 -5.53
N SER A 342 44.73 -24.69 -4.69
CA SER A 342 44.79 -23.23 -4.79
C SER A 342 46.03 -22.67 -4.12
N VAL A 343 46.43 -21.44 -4.50
CA VAL A 343 47.50 -20.70 -3.80
C VAL A 343 47.09 -20.45 -2.34
N GLU A 344 45.84 -20.08 -2.10
CA GLU A 344 45.25 -19.98 -0.76
C GLU A 344 45.40 -21.28 0.07
N THR A 345 45.34 -22.45 -0.58
CA THR A 345 45.57 -23.74 0.09
C THR A 345 47.05 -23.95 0.41
N LEU A 346 47.96 -23.49 -0.45
CA LEU A 346 49.40 -23.56 -0.18
C LEU A 346 49.79 -22.65 0.99
N ASP A 347 49.25 -21.43 1.01
CA ASP A 347 49.46 -20.48 2.09
C ASP A 347 48.93 -21.05 3.42
N ALA A 348 47.74 -21.65 3.42
CA ALA A 348 47.18 -22.31 4.61
C ALA A 348 47.94 -23.57 5.06
N LEU A 349 48.78 -24.14 4.21
CA LEU A 349 49.70 -25.24 4.52
C LEU A 349 51.11 -24.76 4.90
N ASP A 350 51.32 -23.44 4.96
CA ASP A 350 52.62 -22.78 5.20
C ASP A 350 53.67 -23.11 4.13
N ILE A 351 53.22 -23.27 2.87
CA ILE A 351 54.08 -23.54 1.71
C ILE A 351 54.09 -22.30 0.83
N ALA A 352 55.25 -21.68 0.68
CA ALA A 352 55.41 -20.45 -0.10
C ALA A 352 54.82 -20.58 -1.52
N ALA A 353 53.91 -19.66 -1.87
CA ALA A 353 53.39 -19.52 -3.22
C ALA A 353 54.53 -19.27 -4.23
N PRO A 354 54.41 -19.75 -5.49
CA PRO A 354 55.37 -19.49 -6.55
C PRO A 354 55.43 -18.02 -6.99
#